data_AF-A0A4S2V0R4-F1
#
_entry.id   AF-A0A4S2V0R4-F1
#
_cell.length_a   1.000
_cell.length_b   1.000
_cell.length_c   1.000
_cell.angle_alpha   90.00
_cell.angle_beta   90.00
_cell.angle_gamma   90.00
#
_symmetry.space_group_name_H-M   'P 1'
#
loop_
_entity.id
_entity.type
_entity.pdbx_description
1 polymer ?
#
loop_
_entity_poly.entity_id
_entity_poly.type
_entity_poly.pdbx_seq_one_letter_code
_entity_poly.pdbx_strand_id
1 'polypeptide(L)'
;MAVLRRMTRPLLATPFVIEGARALRRPLPLAAGTESWTRRLGAEVDDPLRVVKLNAAVQIGAGGLLALGRLPRTASLVLAASLVPATLAEYAWWKEEDPELRKDQLLVFAQRLGLFGALLLGAADTHGKPSAAYRARTATRRGRKKAHRAAVRAGGHVHAAIDTVGSGASAAASGTGRALHSAADSARTKLPHR
;
A
#
# COMPACT_ATOMS: atom_id res chain seq x y z
N MET A 1 19.70 -15.98 1.05
CA MET A 1 18.83 -17.01 0.43
C MET A 1 18.20 -16.52 -0.88
N ALA A 2 19.00 -16.38 -1.95
CA ALA A 2 18.52 -15.92 -3.27
C ALA A 2 18.23 -17.09 -4.25
N VAL A 3 18.90 -18.22 -4.08
CA VAL A 3 18.79 -19.39 -4.99
C VAL A 3 17.42 -20.06 -4.86
N LEU A 4 16.97 -20.33 -3.64
CA LEU A 4 15.66 -20.94 -3.39
C LEU A 4 14.53 -20.10 -4.02
N ARG A 5 14.56 -18.78 -3.83
CA ARG A 5 13.55 -17.85 -4.38
C ARG A 5 13.57 -17.75 -5.90
N ARG A 6 14.73 -17.92 -6.53
CA ARG A 6 14.86 -17.90 -8.00
C ARG A 6 14.23 -19.14 -8.63
N MET A 7 14.21 -20.26 -7.90
CA MET A 7 13.59 -21.52 -8.31
C MET A 7 12.10 -21.59 -7.92
N THR A 8 11.71 -21.00 -6.79
CA THR A 8 10.32 -21.03 -6.32
C THR A 8 9.35 -20.34 -7.28
N ARG A 9 9.72 -19.20 -7.89
CA ARG A 9 8.79 -18.44 -8.74
C ARG A 9 8.44 -19.12 -10.06
N PRO A 10 9.39 -19.69 -10.83
CA PRO A 10 9.08 -20.53 -11.97
C PRO A 10 8.19 -21.72 -11.58
N LEU A 11 8.52 -22.40 -10.48
CA LEU A 11 7.77 -23.56 -10.00
C LEU A 11 6.32 -23.22 -9.62
N LEU A 12 6.10 -22.06 -8.97
CA LEU A 12 4.76 -21.57 -8.64
C LEU A 12 3.97 -21.11 -9.87
N ALA A 13 4.65 -20.64 -10.92
CA ALA A 13 4.02 -20.19 -12.15
C ALA A 13 3.58 -21.37 -13.06
N THR A 14 4.25 -22.52 -12.99
CA THR A 14 4.00 -23.71 -13.81
C THR A 14 2.52 -24.08 -13.93
N PRO A 15 1.75 -24.30 -12.84
CA PRO A 15 0.34 -24.70 -12.96
C PRO A 15 -0.49 -23.67 -13.73
N PHE A 16 -0.27 -22.37 -13.51
CA PHE A 16 -1.01 -21.30 -14.19
C PHE A 16 -0.70 -21.21 -15.68
N VAL A 17 0.56 -21.42 -16.07
CA VAL A 17 0.96 -21.40 -17.48
C VAL A 17 0.37 -22.61 -18.20
N ILE A 18 0.37 -23.80 -17.57
CA ILE A 18 -0.21 -25.01 -18.14
C ILE A 18 -1.73 -24.87 -18.27
N GLU A 19 -2.41 -24.38 -17.23
CA GLU A 19 -3.86 -24.19 -17.21
C GLU A 19 -4.30 -23.14 -18.24
N GLY A 20 -3.64 -21.97 -18.28
CA GLY A 20 -3.89 -20.94 -19.28
C GLY A 20 -3.62 -21.41 -20.72
N ALA A 21 -2.55 -22.17 -20.95
CA ALA A 21 -2.24 -22.72 -22.28
C ALA A 21 -3.30 -23.74 -22.74
N ARG A 22 -3.80 -24.57 -21.81
CA ARG A 22 -4.92 -25.49 -22.09
C ARG A 22 -6.21 -24.73 -22.38
N ALA A 23 -6.51 -23.69 -21.62
CA ALA A 23 -7.68 -22.85 -21.81
C ALA A 23 -7.69 -22.13 -23.17
N LEU A 24 -6.53 -21.71 -23.67
CA LEU A 24 -6.41 -21.17 -25.03
C LEU A 24 -6.60 -22.23 -26.13
N ARG A 25 -6.11 -23.46 -25.92
CA ARG A 25 -6.19 -24.54 -26.90
C ARG A 25 -7.56 -25.21 -26.95
N ARG A 26 -8.27 -25.27 -25.82
CA ARG A 26 -9.59 -25.90 -25.70
C ARG A 26 -10.54 -25.03 -24.87
N PRO A 27 -11.01 -23.89 -25.41
CA PRO A 27 -11.87 -22.98 -24.65
C PRO A 27 -13.33 -23.45 -24.53
N LEU A 28 -13.80 -24.31 -25.44
CA LEU A 28 -15.20 -24.77 -25.52
C LEU A 28 -15.69 -25.55 -24.27
N PRO A 29 -14.95 -26.53 -23.73
CA PRO A 29 -15.37 -27.24 -22.51
C PRO A 29 -15.39 -26.33 -21.28
N LEU A 30 -14.51 -25.32 -21.23
CA LEU A 30 -14.39 -24.37 -20.13
C LEU A 30 -15.51 -23.31 -20.18
N ALA A 31 -15.95 -22.94 -21.39
CA ALA A 31 -17.05 -21.99 -21.59
C ALA A 31 -18.38 -22.52 -21.02
N ALA A 32 -18.65 -23.82 -21.12
CA ALA A 32 -19.83 -24.44 -20.52
C ALA A 32 -19.85 -24.32 -18.98
N GLY A 33 -18.68 -24.36 -18.34
CA GLY A 33 -18.54 -24.13 -16.89
C GLY A 33 -18.66 -22.65 -16.49
N THR A 34 -18.46 -21.72 -17.45
CA THR A 34 -18.39 -20.29 -17.12
C THR A 34 -19.72 -19.63 -16.78
N GLU A 35 -20.83 -20.10 -17.35
CA GLU A 35 -22.16 -19.59 -17.03
C GLU A 35 -22.51 -19.69 -15.54
N SER A 36 -21.92 -20.67 -14.84
CA SER A 36 -22.24 -20.97 -13.44
C SER A 36 -21.56 -20.02 -12.45
N TRP A 37 -20.42 -19.41 -12.80
CA TRP A 37 -19.69 -18.50 -11.90
C TRP A 37 -19.89 -17.03 -12.28
N THR A 38 -20.09 -16.71 -13.56
CA THR A 38 -20.44 -15.35 -14.00
C THR A 38 -21.79 -14.92 -13.41
N ARG A 39 -22.79 -15.83 -13.40
CA ARG A 39 -24.06 -15.64 -12.67
C ARG A 39 -23.86 -15.42 -11.17
N ARG A 40 -22.93 -16.12 -10.52
CA ARG A 40 -22.64 -15.94 -9.07
C ARG A 40 -21.95 -14.62 -8.75
N LEU A 41 -21.25 -14.04 -9.71
CA LEU A 41 -20.64 -12.71 -9.59
C LEU A 41 -21.57 -11.57 -10.01
N GLY A 42 -22.81 -11.87 -10.42
CA GLY A 42 -23.77 -10.88 -10.90
C GLY A 42 -23.34 -10.19 -12.20
N ALA A 43 -22.41 -10.78 -12.94
CA ALA A 43 -21.97 -10.30 -14.24
C ALA A 43 -22.69 -11.11 -15.32
N GLU A 44 -23.70 -10.51 -15.96
CA GLU A 44 -24.23 -11.02 -17.22
C GLU A 44 -23.08 -10.93 -18.23
N VAL A 45 -22.62 -12.08 -18.72
CA VAL A 45 -21.50 -12.13 -19.67
C VAL A 45 -22.07 -12.50 -21.03
N ASP A 46 -22.04 -11.53 -21.95
CA ASP A 46 -22.54 -11.68 -23.31
C ASP A 46 -21.78 -12.75 -24.13
N ASP A 47 -20.53 -13.05 -23.77
CA ASP A 47 -19.68 -14.02 -24.47
C ASP A 47 -18.79 -14.83 -23.48
N PRO A 48 -19.25 -16.01 -23.04
CA PRO A 48 -18.53 -16.89 -22.12
C PRO A 48 -17.14 -17.30 -22.64
N LEU A 49 -16.99 -17.44 -23.96
CA LEU A 49 -15.75 -17.78 -24.64
C LEU A 49 -14.69 -16.66 -24.54
N ARG A 50 -15.11 -15.40 -24.59
CA ARG A 50 -14.20 -14.25 -24.39
C ARG A 50 -13.67 -14.21 -22.97
N VAL A 51 -14.50 -14.52 -21.97
CA VAL A 51 -14.07 -14.51 -20.56
C VAL A 51 -13.05 -15.61 -20.28
N VAL A 52 -13.24 -16.82 -20.81
CA VAL A 52 -12.24 -17.89 -20.70
C VAL A 52 -10.90 -17.48 -21.32
N LYS A 53 -10.93 -16.89 -22.52
CA LYS A 53 -9.71 -16.41 -23.20
C LYS A 53 -9.03 -15.28 -22.43
N LEU A 54 -9.79 -14.35 -21.86
CA LEU A 54 -9.26 -13.26 -21.06
C LEU A 54 -8.60 -13.81 -19.77
N ASN A 55 -9.28 -14.71 -19.07
CA ASN A 55 -8.72 -15.35 -17.88
C ASN A 55 -7.44 -16.13 -18.21
N ALA A 56 -7.43 -16.87 -19.33
CA ALA A 56 -6.24 -17.59 -19.81
C ALA A 56 -5.07 -16.64 -20.13
N ALA A 57 -5.35 -15.51 -20.79
CA ALA A 57 -4.35 -14.48 -21.07
C ALA A 57 -3.79 -13.86 -19.77
N VAL A 58 -4.65 -13.63 -18.78
CA VAL A 58 -4.25 -13.15 -17.45
C VAL A 58 -3.38 -14.17 -16.73
N GLN A 59 -3.74 -15.46 -16.73
CA GLN A 59 -2.94 -16.51 -16.09
C GLN A 59 -1.56 -16.67 -16.73
N ILE A 60 -1.48 -16.66 -18.07
CA ILE A 60 -0.19 -16.74 -18.77
C ILE A 60 0.64 -15.48 -18.55
N GLY A 61 0.02 -14.30 -18.66
CA GLY A 61 0.68 -13.02 -18.45
C GLY A 61 1.21 -12.89 -17.03
N ALA A 62 0.36 -13.07 -16.03
CA ALA A 62 0.71 -12.99 -14.63
C ALA A 62 1.67 -14.12 -14.20
N GLY A 63 1.49 -15.34 -14.71
CA GLY A 63 2.43 -16.45 -14.52
C GLY A 63 3.81 -16.14 -15.09
N GLY A 64 3.87 -15.58 -16.30
CA GLY A 64 5.11 -15.11 -16.92
C GLY A 64 5.78 -13.98 -16.13
N LEU A 65 5.02 -12.96 -15.72
CA LEU A 65 5.49 -11.87 -14.86
C LEU A 65 6.06 -12.40 -13.52
N LEU A 66 5.38 -13.37 -12.91
CA LEU A 66 5.82 -14.02 -11.69
C LEU A 66 7.13 -14.81 -11.91
N ALA A 67 7.19 -15.62 -12.97
CA ALA A 67 8.36 -16.42 -13.34
C ALA A 67 9.59 -15.55 -13.66
N LEU A 68 9.40 -14.48 -14.43
CA LEU A 68 10.44 -13.50 -14.76
C LEU A 68 10.81 -12.61 -13.56
N GLY A 69 10.02 -12.62 -12.48
CA GLY A 69 10.23 -11.79 -11.31
C GLY A 69 9.94 -10.30 -11.52
N ARG A 70 9.16 -9.95 -12.56
CA ARG A 70 8.69 -8.60 -12.85
C ARG A 70 7.37 -8.37 -12.10
N LEU A 71 7.36 -7.45 -11.15
CA LEU A 71 6.21 -7.16 -10.27
C LEU A 71 5.59 -8.42 -9.62
N PRO A 72 6.38 -9.26 -8.92
CA PRO A 72 5.93 -10.56 -8.44
C PRO A 72 4.74 -10.46 -7.47
N ARG A 73 4.61 -9.34 -6.75
CA ARG A 73 3.54 -9.15 -5.75
C ARG A 73 2.18 -8.95 -6.41
N THR A 74 2.11 -8.14 -7.45
CA THR A 74 0.86 -7.91 -8.19
C THR A 74 0.52 -9.14 -9.01
N ALA A 75 1.50 -9.80 -9.62
CA ALA A 75 1.30 -11.05 -10.32
C ALA A 75 0.72 -12.14 -9.40
N SER A 76 1.29 -12.31 -8.20
CA SER A 76 0.76 -13.24 -7.20
C SER A 76 -0.65 -12.90 -6.73
N LEU A 77 -0.97 -11.62 -6.52
CA LEU A 77 -2.33 -11.21 -6.15
C LEU A 77 -3.35 -11.44 -7.26
N VAL A 78 -2.99 -11.12 -8.50
CA VAL A 78 -3.85 -11.34 -9.67
C VAL A 78 -4.12 -12.83 -9.86
N LEU A 79 -3.07 -13.66 -9.76
CA LEU A 79 -3.23 -15.12 -9.83
C LEU A 79 -4.12 -15.60 -8.67
N ALA A 80 -3.85 -15.18 -7.44
CA ALA A 80 -4.65 -15.56 -6.27
C ALA A 80 -6.13 -15.17 -6.43
N ALA A 81 -6.42 -13.96 -6.91
CA ALA A 81 -7.78 -13.52 -7.19
C ALA A 81 -8.45 -14.34 -8.29
N SER A 82 -7.71 -14.75 -9.33
CA SER A 82 -8.25 -15.60 -10.41
C SER A 82 -8.59 -17.03 -9.97
N LEU A 83 -7.93 -17.55 -8.91
CA LEU A 83 -8.26 -18.88 -8.40
C LEU A 83 -9.64 -18.94 -7.78
N VAL A 84 -10.07 -17.89 -7.07
CA VAL A 84 -11.26 -17.96 -6.20
C VAL A 84 -12.54 -18.28 -6.98
N PRO A 85 -12.85 -17.63 -8.12
CA PRO A 85 -14.03 -17.99 -8.90
C PRO A 85 -13.89 -19.37 -9.55
N ALA A 86 -12.70 -19.71 -10.04
CA ALA A 86 -12.44 -20.98 -10.73
C ALA A 86 -12.57 -22.18 -9.78
N THR A 87 -12.04 -22.11 -8.56
CA THR A 87 -12.07 -23.21 -7.60
C THR A 87 -13.48 -23.51 -7.10
N LEU A 88 -14.26 -22.46 -6.81
CA LEU A 88 -15.64 -22.60 -6.32
C LEU A 88 -16.61 -23.10 -7.39
N ALA A 89 -16.28 -22.89 -8.66
CA ALA A 89 -17.09 -23.33 -9.79
C ALA A 89 -16.74 -24.77 -10.21
N GLU A 90 -15.45 -25.09 -10.25
CA GLU A 90 -14.94 -26.32 -10.86
C GLU A 90 -14.87 -27.49 -9.86
N TYR A 91 -14.75 -27.22 -8.55
CA TYR A 91 -14.61 -28.24 -7.50
C TYR A 91 -15.55 -27.99 -6.33
N ALA A 92 -16.85 -27.89 -6.61
CA ALA A 92 -17.88 -27.77 -5.60
C ALA A 92 -18.18 -29.14 -4.95
N TRP A 93 -17.21 -29.69 -4.22
CA TRP A 93 -17.29 -31.03 -3.60
C TRP A 93 -18.54 -31.23 -2.72
N TRP A 94 -19.08 -30.15 -2.16
CA TRP A 94 -20.30 -30.15 -1.36
C TRP A 94 -21.59 -30.40 -2.18
N LYS A 95 -21.52 -30.37 -3.52
CA LYS A 95 -22.64 -30.69 -4.42
C LYS A 95 -22.54 -32.08 -5.04
N GLU A 96 -21.41 -32.77 -4.86
CA GLU A 96 -21.19 -34.09 -5.44
C GLU A 96 -21.84 -35.17 -4.58
N GLU A 97 -22.68 -36.02 -5.18
CA GLU A 97 -23.42 -37.06 -4.47
C GLU A 97 -22.59 -38.35 -4.33
N ASP A 98 -21.72 -38.64 -5.29
CA ASP A 98 -20.83 -39.80 -5.27
C ASP A 98 -19.69 -39.61 -4.24
N PRO A 99 -19.56 -40.52 -3.26
CA PRO A 99 -18.53 -40.42 -2.22
C PRO A 99 -17.09 -40.53 -2.74
N GLU A 100 -16.83 -41.23 -3.86
CA GLU A 100 -15.47 -41.31 -4.42
C GLU A 100 -15.10 -40.00 -5.14
N LEU A 101 -15.99 -39.51 -6.01
CA LEU A 101 -15.79 -38.25 -6.72
C LEU A 101 -15.70 -37.05 -5.77
N ARG A 102 -16.46 -37.08 -4.67
CA ARG A 102 -16.38 -36.05 -3.62
C ARG A 102 -15.00 -35.99 -2.99
N LYS A 103 -14.36 -37.13 -2.71
CA LYS A 103 -13.01 -37.19 -2.12
C LYS A 103 -11.96 -36.63 -3.08
N ASP A 104 -12.08 -36.97 -4.36
CA ASP A 104 -11.18 -36.44 -5.39
C ASP A 104 -11.34 -34.92 -5.55
N GLN A 105 -12.57 -34.42 -5.61
CA GLN A 105 -12.83 -32.98 -5.66
C GLN A 105 -12.30 -32.26 -4.42
N LEU A 106 -12.45 -32.84 -3.21
CA LEU A 106 -11.91 -32.28 -1.98
C LEU A 106 -10.37 -32.21 -2.00
N LEU A 107 -9.70 -33.24 -2.52
CA LEU A 107 -8.24 -33.27 -2.66
C LEU A 107 -7.75 -32.18 -3.61
N VAL A 108 -8.38 -32.04 -4.78
CA VAL A 108 -8.01 -30.99 -5.75
C VAL A 108 -8.32 -29.60 -5.18
N PHE A 109 -9.43 -29.44 -4.47
CA PHE A 109 -9.76 -28.21 -3.76
C PHE A 109 -8.70 -27.85 -2.71
N ALA A 110 -8.25 -28.82 -1.91
CA ALA A 110 -7.18 -28.63 -0.93
C ALA A 110 -5.85 -28.24 -1.59
N GLN A 111 -5.50 -28.82 -2.74
CA GLN A 111 -4.32 -28.44 -3.51
C GLN A 111 -4.42 -26.99 -4.02
N ARG A 112 -5.59 -26.58 -4.54
CA ARG A 112 -5.84 -25.20 -4.99
C ARG A 112 -5.74 -24.21 -3.82
N LEU A 113 -6.21 -24.59 -2.63
CA LEU A 113 -6.04 -23.81 -1.39
C LEU A 113 -4.57 -23.67 -0.98
N GLY A 114 -3.80 -24.76 -1.03
CA GLY A 114 -2.36 -24.73 -0.78
C GLY A 114 -1.62 -23.78 -1.75
N LEU A 115 -1.96 -23.84 -3.04
CA LEU A 115 -1.44 -22.93 -4.06
C LEU A 115 -1.84 -21.47 -3.79
N PHE A 116 -3.09 -21.22 -3.39
CA PHE A 116 -3.56 -19.89 -3.00
C PHE A 116 -2.76 -19.33 -1.81
N GLY A 117 -2.54 -20.14 -0.77
CA GLY A 117 -1.70 -19.77 0.38
C GLY A 117 -0.26 -19.44 -0.03
N ALA A 118 0.33 -20.24 -0.92
CA ALA A 118 1.68 -19.99 -1.46
C ALA A 118 1.74 -18.67 -2.27
N LEU A 119 0.71 -18.35 -3.05
CA LEU A 119 0.60 -17.09 -3.77
C LEU A 119 0.46 -15.90 -2.82
N LEU A 120 -0.35 -16.00 -1.77
CA LEU A 120 -0.48 -14.95 -0.76
C LEU A 120 0.86 -14.68 -0.05
N LEU A 121 1.63 -15.73 0.24
CA LEU A 121 2.97 -15.58 0.79
C LEU A 121 3.91 -14.86 -0.20
N GLY A 122 3.81 -15.18 -1.49
CA GLY A 122 4.53 -14.46 -2.56
C GLY A 122 4.11 -12.99 -2.70
N ALA A 123 2.82 -12.69 -2.50
CA ALA A 123 2.31 -11.33 -2.46
C ALA A 123 2.83 -10.57 -1.22
N ALA A 124 2.95 -11.24 -0.08
CA ALA A 124 3.45 -10.65 1.16
C ALA A 124 4.98 -10.43 1.17
N ASP A 125 5.76 -11.21 0.42
CA ASP A 125 7.23 -11.16 0.44
C ASP A 125 7.81 -9.81 -0.08
N THR A 126 8.43 -9.05 0.82
CA THR A 126 9.03 -7.74 0.54
C THR A 126 10.50 -7.80 0.12
N HIS A 127 11.08 -8.99 -0.08
CA HIS A 127 12.43 -9.15 -0.66
C HIS A 127 13.54 -8.38 0.08
N GLY A 128 13.37 -8.10 1.37
CA GLY A 128 14.26 -7.24 2.16
C GLY A 128 14.25 -5.75 1.76
N LYS A 129 13.43 -5.36 0.77
CA LYS A 129 13.22 -3.96 0.40
C LYS A 129 12.11 -3.38 1.29
N PRO A 130 12.27 -2.15 1.79
CA PRO A 130 11.22 -1.51 2.57
C PRO A 130 9.92 -1.50 1.78
N SER A 131 8.84 -2.00 2.39
CA SER A 131 7.52 -2.07 1.74
C SER A 131 7.10 -0.68 1.23
N ALA A 132 6.24 -0.62 0.21
CA ALA A 132 5.71 0.65 -0.28
C ALA A 132 5.06 1.46 0.85
N ALA A 133 4.34 0.78 1.75
CA ALA A 133 3.80 1.36 2.99
C ALA A 133 4.90 1.88 3.92
N TYR A 134 6.01 1.16 4.09
CA TYR A 134 7.16 1.63 4.88
C TYR A 134 7.75 2.91 4.27
N ARG A 135 7.95 2.94 2.94
CA ARG A 135 8.45 4.12 2.21
C ARG A 135 7.52 5.33 2.33
N ALA A 136 6.21 5.12 2.20
CA ALA A 136 5.21 6.17 2.40
C ALA A 136 5.25 6.71 3.84
N ARG A 137 5.27 5.81 4.84
CA ARG A 137 5.37 6.18 6.27
C ARG A 137 6.68 6.88 6.62
N THR A 138 7.79 6.51 5.98
CA THR A 138 9.07 7.21 6.19
C THR A 138 9.11 8.56 5.49
N ALA A 139 8.49 8.71 4.32
CA ALA A 139 8.36 10.00 3.65
C ALA A 139 7.52 10.98 4.47
N THR A 140 6.37 10.55 5.01
CA THR A 140 5.54 11.39 5.88
C THR A 140 6.22 11.70 7.21
N ARG A 141 6.89 10.72 7.85
CA ARG A 141 7.72 10.99 9.05
C ARG A 141 8.83 12.00 8.76
N ARG A 142 9.50 11.92 7.60
CA ARG A 142 10.52 12.89 7.19
C ARG A 142 9.92 14.27 6.93
N GLY A 143 8.76 14.35 6.27
CA GLY A 143 8.01 15.59 6.06
C GLY A 143 7.61 16.25 7.38
N ARG A 144 7.04 15.49 8.31
CA ARG A 144 6.65 15.98 9.64
C ARG A 144 7.83 16.47 10.47
N LYS A 145 8.97 15.78 10.42
CA LYS A 145 10.21 16.23 11.08
C LYS A 145 10.74 17.53 10.47
N LYS A 146 10.68 17.70 9.15
CA LYS A 146 11.06 18.97 8.49
C LYS A 146 10.11 20.11 8.88
N ALA A 147 8.80 19.86 8.86
CA ALA A 147 7.78 20.83 9.26
C ALA A 147 7.94 21.25 10.74
N HIS A 148 8.17 20.30 11.64
CA HIS A 148 8.43 20.59 13.05
C HIS A 148 9.70 21.44 13.25
N ARG A 149 10.80 21.13 12.54
CA ARG A 149 12.02 21.93 12.61
C ARG A 149 11.82 23.34 12.05
N ALA A 150 11.03 23.49 10.98
CA ALA A 150 10.68 24.79 10.42
C ALA A 150 9.83 25.60 11.41
N ALA A 151 8.84 24.96 12.06
CA ALA A 151 8.00 25.59 13.08
C ALA A 151 8.80 26.03 14.31
N VAL A 152 9.73 25.20 14.81
CA VAL A 152 10.61 25.58 15.94
C VAL A 152 11.52 26.75 15.58
N ARG A 153 12.08 26.77 14.36
CA ARG A 153 12.90 27.91 13.89
C ARG A 153 12.07 29.18 13.76
N ALA A 154 10.88 29.10 13.17
CA ALA A 154 9.96 30.23 13.08
C ALA A 154 9.59 30.76 14.47
N GLY A 155 9.30 29.88 15.42
CA GLY A 155 9.06 30.26 16.82
C GLY A 155 10.27 30.95 17.48
N GLY A 156 11.49 30.49 17.19
CA GLY A 156 12.72 31.14 17.66
C GLY A 156 12.92 32.53 17.08
N HIS A 157 12.60 32.74 15.80
CA HIS A 157 12.66 34.07 15.18
C HIS A 157 11.60 35.03 15.74
N VAL A 158 10.40 34.52 16.04
CA VAL A 158 9.34 35.30 16.70
C VAL A 158 9.74 35.67 18.12
N HIS A 159 10.33 34.75 18.87
CA HIS A 159 10.80 35.03 20.23
C HIS A 159 11.92 36.07 20.24
N ALA A 160 12.89 35.96 19.34
CA ALA A 160 13.97 36.95 19.18
C ALA A 160 13.44 38.34 18.75
N ALA A 161 12.40 38.39 17.90
CA ALA A 161 11.74 39.64 17.54
C ALA A 161 11.00 40.27 18.73
N ILE A 162 10.35 39.46 19.57
CA ILE A 162 9.68 39.94 20.78
C ILE A 162 10.71 40.48 21.78
N ASP A 163 11.84 39.80 21.98
CA ASP A 163 12.90 40.24 22.90
C ASP A 163 13.55 41.55 22.45
N THR A 164 13.77 41.73 21.15
CA THR A 164 14.31 42.98 20.59
C THR A 164 13.32 44.14 20.70
N VAL A 165 12.02 43.90 20.50
CA VAL A 165 10.99 44.91 20.73
C VAL A 165 10.85 45.25 22.22
N GLY A 166 10.86 44.24 23.09
CA GLY A 166 10.74 44.42 24.54
C GLY A 166 11.94 45.14 25.15
N SER A 167 13.16 44.81 24.72
CA SER A 167 14.37 45.53 25.14
C SER A 167 14.39 46.98 24.63
N GLY A 168 13.95 47.24 23.40
CA GLY A 168 13.80 48.60 22.87
C GLY A 168 12.77 49.44 23.64
N ALA A 169 11.63 48.85 24.00
CA ALA A 169 10.59 49.50 24.80
C ALA A 169 11.09 49.82 26.23
N SER A 170 11.81 48.90 26.86
CA SER A 170 12.41 49.11 28.19
C SER A 170 13.52 50.18 28.17
N ALA A 171 14.34 50.21 27.12
CA ALA A 171 15.34 51.26 26.91
C ALA A 171 14.69 52.64 26.72
N ALA A 172 13.58 52.72 25.97
CA ALA A 172 12.83 53.97 25.79
C ALA A 172 12.17 54.44 27.10
N ALA A 173 11.56 53.53 27.86
CA ALA A 173 10.92 53.84 29.14
C ALA A 173 11.94 54.29 30.21
N SER A 174 13.12 53.67 30.26
CA SER A 174 14.20 54.11 31.15
C SER A 174 14.85 55.43 30.69
N GLY A 175 14.82 55.73 29.40
CA GLY A 175 15.25 57.02 28.84
C GLY A 175 14.31 58.16 29.22
N THR A 176 13.00 57.98 29.08
CA THR A 176 11.98 58.97 29.50
C THR A 176 11.97 59.16 31.01
N GLY A 177 12.10 58.08 31.79
CA GLY A 177 12.23 58.16 33.25
C GLY A 177 13.44 59.00 33.67
N ARG A 178 14.60 58.81 33.04
CA ARG A 178 15.81 59.61 33.29
C ARG A 178 15.65 61.07 32.87
N ALA A 179 15.03 61.33 31.72
CA ALA A 179 14.78 62.69 31.25
C ALA A 179 13.83 63.44 32.20
N LEU A 180 12.74 62.79 32.62
CA LEU A 180 11.79 63.33 33.59
C LEU A 180 12.44 63.59 34.95
N HIS A 181 13.29 62.67 35.43
CA HIS A 181 14.03 62.86 36.67
C HIS A 181 15.01 64.03 36.58
N SER A 182 15.73 64.16 35.47
CA SER A 182 16.64 65.29 35.24
C SER A 182 15.92 66.64 35.13
N ALA A 183 14.71 66.66 34.54
CA ALA A 183 13.88 67.84 34.44
C ALA A 183 13.29 68.23 35.80
N ALA A 184 12.92 67.25 36.62
CA ALA A 184 12.46 67.47 37.99
C ALA A 184 13.57 68.04 38.89
N ASP A 185 14.80 67.52 38.80
CA ASP A 185 15.94 68.09 39.53
C ASP A 185 16.32 69.50 39.04
N SER A 186 16.21 69.74 37.74
CA SER A 186 16.43 71.07 37.15
C SER A 186 15.36 72.09 37.57
N ALA A 187 14.13 71.66 37.82
CA ALA A 187 13.06 72.51 38.35
C ALA A 187 13.25 72.77 39.86
N ARG A 188 13.72 71.77 40.61
CA ARG A 188 13.97 71.87 42.05
C ARG A 188 15.10 72.84 42.39
N THR A 189 16.10 72.95 41.53
CA THR A 189 17.22 73.89 41.67
C THR A 189 16.88 75.34 41.29
N LYS A 190 15.70 75.60 40.71
CA LYS A 190 15.25 76.95 40.29
C LYS A 190 14.16 77.57 41.17
N LEU A 191 13.78 76.96 42.29
CA LEU A 191 12.85 77.58 43.23
C LEU A 191 13.62 78.53 44.18
N PRO A 192 13.27 79.83 44.23
CA PRO A 192 13.89 80.76 45.17
C PRO A 192 13.47 80.43 46.60
N HIS A 193 14.47 80.34 47.49
CA HIS A 193 14.24 80.35 48.94
C HIS A 193 13.51 81.65 49.29
N ARG A 194 12.25 81.53 49.71
CA ARG A 194 11.55 82.55 50.47
C ARG A 194 11.55 82.16 51.94
#